data_AF-A0A7Z8S7L1-F1
#
_entry.id   AF-A0A7Z8S7L1-F1
#
_cell.length_a   1.000
_cell.length_b   1.000
_cell.length_c   1.000
_cell.angle_alpha   90.00
_cell.angle_beta   90.00
_cell.angle_gamma   90.00
#
_symmetry.space_group_name_H-M   'P 1'
#
loop_
_entity.id
_entity.type
_entity.pdbx_description
1 polymer ?
#
loop_
_entity_poly.entity_id
_entity_poly.type
_entity_poly.pdbx_seq_one_letter_code
_entity_poly.pdbx_strand_id
1 'polypeptide(L)'
;MGTSIYCNSAIGELLQNARECCDNVQLKTKKGLSKYLGITHERLTRIESGLSKPEFELAMDWCHATGAKLNQQAIKHIYDVGLPPTDPRLIQDVNLQLMNYIKQAEEGIAAAKEIMNLQVVTRSWKFDEKKKHEYVVHAKEIFDTIQATQCVVQALEQVHFGIMEQIQRSWLQKAMAENVIVQSVDSLMTLTKML
;
A
#
# COMPACT_ATOMS: atom_id res chain seq x y z
N MET A 1 10.77 -0.81 -18.20
CA MET A 1 9.30 -0.81 -18.18
C MET A 1 8.87 -1.72 -17.04
N GLY A 2 8.31 -1.16 -15.97
CA GLY A 2 7.80 -1.96 -14.86
C GLY A 2 6.62 -2.81 -15.34
N THR A 3 6.59 -4.07 -14.95
CA THR A 3 5.47 -4.98 -15.15
C THR A 3 4.30 -4.52 -14.27
N SER A 4 3.55 -3.52 -14.71
CA SER A 4 2.32 -3.10 -14.05
C SER A 4 1.21 -4.07 -14.43
N ILE A 5 0.74 -4.84 -13.45
CA ILE A 5 -0.34 -5.82 -13.63
C ILE A 5 -1.68 -5.10 -13.82
N TYR A 6 -1.80 -3.88 -13.27
CA TYR A 6 -2.97 -3.03 -13.37
C TYR A 6 -2.66 -1.79 -14.20
N CYS A 7 -3.63 -1.32 -14.98
CA CYS A 7 -3.48 -0.16 -15.85
C CYS A 7 -4.47 0.95 -15.49
N ASN A 8 -4.15 2.19 -15.86
CA ASN A 8 -5.00 3.35 -15.62
C ASN A 8 -6.44 3.18 -16.15
N SER A 9 -6.62 2.43 -17.25
CA SER A 9 -7.94 2.15 -17.81
C SER A 9 -8.82 1.26 -16.93
N ALA A 10 -8.22 0.46 -16.03
CA ALA A 10 -8.95 -0.42 -15.13
C ALA A 10 -9.58 0.29 -13.92
N ILE A 11 -9.24 1.57 -13.67
CA ILE A 11 -9.74 2.32 -12.50
C ILE A 11 -11.27 2.38 -12.49
N GLY A 12 -11.90 2.64 -13.64
CA GLY A 12 -13.36 2.73 -13.76
C GLY A 12 -14.06 1.43 -13.36
N GLU A 13 -13.55 0.30 -13.86
CA GLU A 13 -14.06 -1.04 -13.55
C GLU A 13 -13.85 -1.40 -12.07
N LEU A 14 -12.68 -1.08 -11.51
CA LEU A 14 -12.38 -1.29 -10.08
C LEU A 14 -13.33 -0.49 -9.18
N LEU A 15 -13.60 0.77 -9.50
CA LEU A 15 -14.51 1.61 -8.72
C LEU A 15 -15.97 1.20 -8.88
N GLN A 16 -16.36 0.77 -10.08
CA GLN A 16 -17.69 0.20 -10.32
C GLN A 16 -17.89 -1.08 -9.50
N ASN A 17 -16.93 -2.00 -9.54
CA ASN A 17 -16.97 -3.24 -8.76
C ASN A 17 -17.05 -2.94 -7.26
N ALA A 18 -16.25 -1.97 -6.77
CA ALA A 18 -16.29 -1.53 -5.39
C ALA A 18 -17.68 -1.04 -4.96
N ARG A 19 -18.38 -0.31 -5.84
CA ARG A 19 -19.76 0.13 -5.59
C ARG A 19 -20.74 -1.05 -5.57
N GLU A 20 -20.66 -1.93 -6.56
CA GLU A 20 -21.64 -3.01 -6.74
C GLU A 20 -21.54 -4.10 -5.67
N CYS A 21 -20.33 -4.34 -5.15
CA CYS A 21 -20.06 -5.26 -4.05
C CYS A 21 -20.24 -4.63 -2.66
N CYS A 22 -20.63 -3.36 -2.57
CA CYS A 22 -20.86 -2.71 -1.28
C CYS A 22 -22.10 -3.28 -0.56
N ASP A 23 -21.96 -3.55 0.73
CA ASP A 23 -23.07 -4.01 1.59
C ASP A 23 -24.10 -2.91 1.86
N ASN A 24 -23.69 -1.65 1.83
CA ASN A 24 -24.59 -0.51 2.06
C ASN A 24 -25.44 -0.24 0.81
N VAL A 25 -26.74 -0.53 0.92
CA VAL A 25 -27.72 -0.37 -0.16
C VAL A 25 -27.74 1.05 -0.74
N GLN A 26 -27.53 2.09 0.08
CA GLN A 26 -27.50 3.47 -0.42
C GLN A 26 -26.26 3.72 -1.26
N LEU A 27 -25.08 3.31 -0.77
CA LEU A 27 -23.80 3.50 -1.46
C LEU A 27 -23.66 2.60 -2.69
N LYS A 28 -24.39 1.49 -2.75
CA LYS A 28 -24.47 0.64 -3.94
C LYS A 28 -25.10 1.36 -5.13
N THR A 29 -25.93 2.38 -4.90
CA THR A 29 -26.52 3.18 -5.97
C THR A 29 -25.60 4.32 -6.39
N LYS A 30 -25.53 4.63 -7.70
CA LYS A 30 -24.77 5.78 -8.21
C LYS A 30 -25.24 7.10 -7.57
N LYS A 31 -26.54 7.26 -7.33
CA LYS A 31 -27.11 8.46 -6.72
C LYS A 31 -26.69 8.62 -5.25
N GLY A 32 -26.71 7.54 -4.47
CA GLY A 32 -26.29 7.56 -3.08
C GLY A 32 -24.78 7.79 -2.94
N LEU A 33 -23.97 7.09 -3.74
CA LEU A 33 -22.52 7.24 -3.68
C LEU A 33 -22.03 8.60 -4.17
N SER A 34 -22.58 9.13 -5.27
CA SER A 34 -22.23 10.47 -5.75
C SER A 34 -22.53 11.55 -4.71
N LYS A 35 -23.67 11.43 -4.01
CA LYS A 35 -24.01 12.32 -2.88
C LYS A 35 -23.01 12.18 -1.72
N TYR A 36 -22.63 10.96 -1.36
CA TYR A 36 -21.66 10.71 -0.29
C TYR A 36 -20.28 11.30 -0.62
N LEU A 37 -19.81 11.10 -1.86
CA LEU A 37 -18.52 11.58 -2.34
C LEU A 37 -18.51 13.07 -2.72
N GLY A 38 -19.64 13.79 -2.62
CA GLY A 38 -19.72 15.20 -3.00
C GLY A 38 -19.51 15.46 -4.50
N ILE A 39 -19.78 14.47 -5.36
CA ILE A 39 -19.65 14.60 -6.82
C ILE A 39 -21.02 14.51 -7.52
N THR A 40 -21.08 14.93 -8.78
CA THR A 40 -22.31 14.78 -9.57
C THR A 40 -22.50 13.32 -10.02
N HIS A 41 -23.76 12.90 -10.17
CA HIS A 41 -24.10 11.58 -10.71
C HIS A 41 -23.50 11.35 -12.12
N GLU A 42 -23.44 12.40 -12.93
CA GLU A 42 -22.82 12.35 -14.26
C GLU A 42 -21.30 12.12 -14.17
N ARG A 43 -20.60 12.84 -13.28
CA ARG A 43 -19.16 12.63 -13.06
C ARG A 43 -18.88 11.20 -12.63
N LEU A 44 -19.67 10.66 -11.69
CA LEU A 44 -19.56 9.27 -11.26
C LEU A 44 -19.71 8.30 -12.43
N THR A 45 -20.74 8.50 -13.26
CA THR A 45 -21.02 7.64 -14.41
C THR A 45 -19.88 7.67 -15.44
N ARG A 46 -19.30 8.85 -15.70
CA ARG A 46 -18.15 9.02 -16.60
C ARG A 46 -16.88 8.37 -16.07
N ILE A 47 -16.69 8.34 -14.75
CA ILE A 47 -15.56 7.65 -14.11
C ILE A 47 -15.70 6.13 -14.31
N GLU A 48 -16.85 5.55 -14.00
CA GLU A 48 -17.08 4.11 -14.17
C GLU A 48 -16.93 3.66 -15.63
N SER A 49 -17.38 4.49 -16.56
CA SER A 49 -17.25 4.23 -18.01
C SER A 49 -15.84 4.47 -18.56
N GLY A 50 -14.86 4.84 -17.72
CA GLY A 50 -13.49 5.15 -18.15
C GLY A 50 -13.34 6.43 -18.97
N LEU A 51 -14.39 7.27 -19.06
CA LEU A 51 -14.38 8.54 -19.80
C LEU A 51 -13.79 9.71 -18.99
N SER A 52 -13.56 9.51 -17.70
CA SER A 52 -12.98 10.49 -16.79
C SER A 52 -12.08 9.77 -15.79
N LYS A 53 -10.82 10.19 -15.67
CA LYS A 53 -9.93 9.69 -14.61
C LYS A 53 -10.25 10.44 -13.30
N PRO A 54 -10.56 9.74 -12.19
CA PRO A 54 -10.74 10.38 -10.88
C PRO A 54 -9.38 10.79 -10.31
N GLU A 55 -9.34 11.78 -9.43
CA GLU A 55 -8.15 12.02 -8.61
C GLU A 55 -7.91 10.86 -7.63
N PHE A 56 -6.66 10.70 -7.17
CA PHE A 56 -6.29 9.63 -6.25
C PHE A 56 -7.14 9.66 -4.96
N GLU A 57 -7.31 10.84 -4.35
CA GLU A 57 -8.09 11.05 -3.14
C GLU A 57 -9.54 10.60 -3.33
N LEU A 58 -10.19 11.03 -4.42
CA LEU A 58 -11.56 10.62 -4.75
C LEU A 58 -11.68 9.10 -4.92
N ALA A 59 -10.70 8.46 -5.55
CA ALA A 59 -10.68 7.01 -5.70
C ALA A 59 -10.47 6.28 -4.36
N MET A 60 -9.69 6.84 -3.44
CA MET A 60 -9.51 6.32 -2.08
C MET A 60 -10.75 6.48 -1.22
N ASP A 61 -11.39 7.66 -1.25
CA ASP A 61 -12.63 7.93 -0.53
C ASP A 61 -13.75 7.02 -1.00
N TRP A 62 -13.82 6.76 -2.31
CA TRP A 62 -14.76 5.80 -2.88
C TRP A 62 -14.55 4.39 -2.31
N CYS A 63 -13.32 3.86 -2.36
CA CYS A 63 -13.04 2.54 -1.81
C CYS A 63 -13.25 2.46 -0.29
N HIS A 64 -12.94 3.54 0.43
CA HIS A 64 -13.18 3.61 1.87
C HIS A 64 -14.68 3.58 2.19
N ALA A 65 -15.47 4.39 1.49
CA ALA A 65 -16.92 4.45 1.62
C ALA A 65 -17.58 3.08 1.37
N THR A 66 -17.09 2.35 0.36
CA THR A 66 -17.66 1.06 -0.01
C THR A 66 -17.08 -0.12 0.76
N GLY A 67 -16.01 0.08 1.55
CA GLY A 67 -15.28 -0.99 2.24
C GLY A 67 -14.45 -1.89 1.31
N ALA A 68 -14.25 -1.50 0.04
CA ALA A 68 -13.60 -2.32 -0.98
C ALA A 68 -12.06 -2.30 -0.88
N LYS A 69 -11.51 -2.98 0.12
CA LYS A 69 -10.07 -2.98 0.45
C LYS A 69 -9.16 -3.48 -0.68
N LEU A 70 -9.57 -4.50 -1.42
CA LEU A 70 -8.76 -5.03 -2.54
C LEU A 70 -8.69 -4.05 -3.70
N ASN A 71 -9.82 -3.42 -4.03
CA ASN A 71 -9.91 -2.39 -5.05
C ASN A 71 -9.06 -1.18 -4.64
N GLN A 72 -9.06 -0.83 -3.34
CA GLN A 72 -8.20 0.21 -2.80
C GLN A 72 -6.70 -0.09 -3.04
N GLN A 73 -6.25 -1.33 -2.79
CA GLN A 73 -4.86 -1.74 -3.02
C GLN A 73 -4.50 -1.72 -4.50
N ALA A 74 -5.38 -2.23 -5.38
CA ALA A 74 -5.19 -2.17 -6.82
C ALA A 74 -5.05 -0.72 -7.32
N ILE A 75 -5.88 0.20 -6.83
CA ILE A 75 -5.80 1.62 -7.19
C ILE A 75 -4.50 2.23 -6.65
N LYS A 76 -4.09 1.96 -5.40
CA LYS A 76 -2.78 2.40 -4.89
C LYS A 76 -1.62 1.95 -5.78
N HIS A 77 -1.68 0.72 -6.28
CA HIS A 77 -0.68 0.22 -7.22
C HIS A 77 -0.70 0.95 -8.56
N ILE A 78 -1.89 1.20 -9.14
CA ILE A 78 -2.02 1.98 -10.41
C ILE A 78 -1.45 3.40 -10.27
N TYR A 79 -1.51 3.98 -9.07
CA TYR A 79 -0.95 5.30 -8.76
C TYR A 79 0.51 5.27 -8.28
N ASP A 80 1.19 4.12 -8.34
CA ASP A 80 2.58 3.93 -7.91
C ASP A 80 2.85 4.26 -6.43
N VAL A 81 1.81 4.18 -5.58
CA VAL A 81 1.89 4.46 -4.13
C VAL A 81 1.75 3.20 -3.28
N GLY A 82 1.67 2.01 -3.88
CA GLY A 82 1.52 0.76 -3.16
C GLY A 82 1.83 -0.50 -3.96
N LEU A 83 1.92 -1.60 -3.23
CA LEU A 83 2.00 -2.95 -3.78
C LEU A 83 0.66 -3.39 -4.36
N PRO A 84 0.66 -4.28 -5.38
CA PRO A 84 -0.58 -4.87 -5.86
C PRO A 84 -1.27 -5.69 -4.75
N PRO A 85 -2.59 -5.89 -4.82
CA PRO A 85 -3.29 -6.72 -3.86
C PRO A 85 -2.75 -8.15 -3.87
N THR A 86 -2.54 -8.70 -2.68
CA THR A 86 -2.25 -10.13 -2.54
C THR A 86 -3.56 -10.92 -2.64
N ASP A 87 -3.50 -12.12 -3.22
CA ASP A 87 -4.69 -12.97 -3.37
C ASP A 87 -5.33 -13.26 -2.00
N PRO A 88 -6.59 -12.84 -1.75
CA PRO A 88 -7.25 -13.01 -0.44
C PRO A 88 -7.32 -14.45 0.03
N ARG A 89 -7.35 -15.41 -0.91
CA ARG A 89 -7.41 -16.85 -0.61
C ARG A 89 -6.14 -17.34 0.10
N LEU A 90 -5.03 -16.64 -0.09
CA LEU A 90 -3.74 -16.96 0.52
C LEU A 90 -3.58 -16.34 1.92
N ILE A 91 -4.49 -15.47 2.36
CA ILE A 91 -4.34 -14.62 3.57
C ILE A 91 -5.31 -15.04 4.69
N GLN A 92 -6.09 -16.10 4.50
CA GLN A 92 -7.14 -16.50 5.44
C GLN A 92 -6.59 -17.10 6.76
N ASP A 93 -5.42 -17.74 6.70
CA ASP A 93 -4.79 -18.37 7.86
C ASP A 93 -3.72 -17.45 8.47
N VAL A 94 -4.03 -16.91 9.65
CA VAL A 94 -3.14 -16.04 10.42
C VAL A 94 -1.83 -16.74 10.80
N ASN A 95 -1.86 -18.01 11.20
CA ASN A 95 -0.65 -18.74 11.58
C ASN A 95 0.27 -18.94 10.38
N LEU A 96 -0.31 -19.28 9.22
CA LEU A 96 0.44 -19.38 7.97
C LEU A 96 1.07 -18.02 7.59
N GLN A 97 0.34 -16.91 7.75
CA GLN A 97 0.90 -15.59 7.48
C GLN A 97 2.02 -15.21 8.46
N LEU A 98 1.89 -15.58 9.73
CA LEU A 98 2.94 -15.37 10.74
C LEU A 98 4.20 -16.20 10.41
N MET A 99 4.05 -17.45 10.00
CA MET A 99 5.17 -18.28 9.54
C MET A 99 5.85 -17.69 8.30
N ASN A 100 5.07 -17.21 7.33
CA ASN A 100 5.58 -16.53 6.15
C ASN A 100 6.34 -15.25 6.53
N TYR A 101 5.79 -14.45 7.45
CA TYR A 101 6.45 -13.25 7.95
C TYR A 101 7.76 -13.55 8.66
N ILE A 102 7.82 -14.56 9.53
CA ILE A 102 9.06 -14.98 10.20
C ILE A 102 10.13 -15.33 9.16
N LYS A 103 9.77 -16.17 8.18
CA LYS A 103 10.69 -16.55 7.11
C LYS A 103 11.20 -15.32 6.33
N GLN A 104 10.31 -14.44 5.89
CA GLN A 104 10.69 -13.22 5.15
C GLN A 104 11.53 -12.26 6.00
N ALA A 105 11.26 -12.17 7.31
CA ALA A 105 12.06 -11.37 8.22
C ALA A 105 13.48 -11.96 8.39
N GLU A 106 13.63 -13.28 8.48
CA GLU A 106 14.94 -13.95 8.53
C GLU A 106 15.74 -13.73 7.24
N GLU A 107 15.10 -13.88 6.07
CA GLU A 107 15.68 -13.60 4.76
C GLU A 107 16.08 -12.12 4.62
N GLY A 108 15.22 -11.19 5.04
CA GLY A 108 15.51 -9.75 5.08
C GLY A 108 16.64 -9.37 6.03
N ILE A 109 16.74 -10.01 7.20
CA ILE A 109 17.86 -9.82 8.14
C ILE A 109 19.18 -10.30 7.51
N ALA A 110 19.17 -11.46 6.85
CA ALA A 110 20.35 -11.97 6.16
C ALA A 110 20.78 -11.01 5.03
N ALA A 111 19.83 -10.55 4.22
CA ALA A 111 20.09 -9.60 3.14
C ALA A 111 20.61 -8.24 3.65
N ALA A 112 20.10 -7.74 4.78
CA ALA A 112 20.60 -6.52 5.41
C ALA A 112 22.07 -6.66 5.83
N LYS A 113 22.46 -7.81 6.39
CA LYS A 113 23.86 -8.09 6.73
C LYS A 113 24.76 -8.10 5.50
N GLU A 114 24.29 -8.67 4.39
CA GLU A 114 25.04 -8.64 3.12
C GLU A 114 25.19 -7.22 2.57
N ILE A 115 24.14 -6.40 2.62
CA ILE A 115 24.23 -4.98 2.23
C ILE A 115 25.24 -4.23 3.12
N MET A 116 25.24 -4.46 4.43
CA MET A 116 26.22 -3.85 5.34
C MET A 116 27.65 -4.26 4.95
N ASN A 117 27.88 -5.53 4.64
CA ASN A 117 29.17 -6.03 4.17
C ASN A 117 29.58 -5.37 2.84
N LEU A 118 28.66 -5.32 1.87
CA LEU A 118 28.85 -4.67 0.58
C LEU A 118 29.22 -3.19 0.72
N GLN A 119 28.67 -2.47 1.71
CA GLN A 119 29.03 -1.08 1.97
C GLN A 119 30.46 -0.93 2.48
N VAL A 120 30.94 -1.84 3.33
CA VAL A 120 32.31 -1.81 3.85
C VAL A 120 33.34 -2.14 2.76
N VAL A 121 33.05 -3.14 1.93
CA VAL A 121 34.02 -3.62 0.91
C VAL A 121 33.98 -2.80 -0.39
N THR A 122 32.93 -2.02 -0.63
CA THR A 122 32.76 -1.24 -1.86
C THR A 122 33.25 0.17 -1.69
N ARG A 123 34.40 0.49 -2.28
CA ARG A 123 34.83 1.88 -2.46
C ARG A 123 33.91 2.58 -3.46
N SER A 124 33.50 3.81 -3.16
CA SER A 124 32.51 4.61 -3.92
C SER A 124 32.76 4.72 -5.43
N TRP A 125 34.03 4.75 -5.86
CA TRP A 125 34.44 4.82 -7.28
C TRP A 125 34.46 3.47 -8.04
N LYS A 126 34.13 2.33 -7.40
CA LYS A 126 34.13 0.98 -7.98
C LYS A 126 32.74 0.34 -7.96
N PHE A 127 31.70 1.15 -8.10
CA PHE A 127 30.32 0.68 -8.17
C PHE A 127 30.02 0.21 -9.60
N ASP A 128 30.38 -1.04 -9.90
CA ASP A 128 30.08 -1.66 -11.19
C ASP A 128 28.65 -2.23 -11.24
N GLU A 129 28.19 -2.58 -12.45
CA GLU A 129 26.83 -3.12 -12.65
C GLU A 129 26.60 -4.44 -11.91
N LYS A 130 27.64 -5.25 -11.69
CA LYS A 130 27.52 -6.50 -10.93
C LYS A 130 27.16 -6.22 -9.47
N LYS A 131 27.87 -5.28 -8.83
CA LYS A 131 27.57 -4.87 -7.46
C LYS A 131 26.22 -4.21 -7.35
N LYS A 132 25.87 -3.34 -8.30
CA LYS A 132 24.53 -2.72 -8.35
C LYS A 132 23.43 -3.78 -8.40
N HIS A 133 23.61 -4.82 -9.20
CA HIS A 133 22.68 -5.95 -9.24
C HIS A 133 22.60 -6.68 -7.89
N GLU A 134 23.73 -6.96 -7.26
CA GLU A 134 23.80 -7.61 -5.94
C GLU A 134 23.08 -6.79 -4.85
N TYR A 135 23.29 -5.46 -4.83
CA TYR A 135 22.54 -4.55 -3.96
C TYR A 135 21.03 -4.63 -4.20
N VAL A 136 20.59 -4.64 -5.47
CA VAL A 136 19.16 -4.73 -5.82
C VAL A 136 18.57 -6.06 -5.37
N VAL A 137 19.29 -7.17 -5.53
CA VAL A 137 18.83 -8.49 -5.08
C VAL A 137 18.63 -8.50 -3.57
N HIS A 138 19.60 -8.04 -2.78
CA HIS A 138 19.44 -8.00 -1.33
C HIS A 138 18.39 -6.97 -0.86
N ALA A 139 18.29 -5.82 -1.53
CA ALA A 139 17.28 -4.82 -1.22
C ALA A 139 15.86 -5.33 -1.51
N LYS A 140 15.69 -6.17 -2.55
CA LYS A 140 14.43 -6.86 -2.83
C LYS A 140 14.00 -7.74 -1.66
N GLU A 141 14.90 -8.55 -1.10
CA GLU A 141 14.57 -9.43 0.04
C GLU A 141 14.16 -8.62 1.28
N ILE A 142 14.77 -7.45 1.51
CA ILE A 142 14.30 -6.51 2.55
C ILE A 142 12.91 -5.96 2.19
N PHE A 143 12.70 -5.60 0.93
CA PHE A 143 11.43 -5.05 0.46
C PHE A 143 10.28 -6.06 0.54
N ASP A 144 10.54 -7.35 0.35
CA ASP A 144 9.55 -8.43 0.46
C ASP A 144 8.92 -8.50 1.88
N THR A 145 9.64 -8.03 2.90
CA THR A 145 9.09 -7.90 4.27
C THR A 145 7.90 -6.94 4.35
N ILE A 146 7.78 -5.95 3.45
CA ILE A 146 6.63 -5.04 3.37
C ILE A 146 5.38 -5.83 3.02
N GLN A 147 5.44 -6.68 1.99
CA GLN A 147 4.31 -7.51 1.59
C GLN A 147 3.95 -8.49 2.71
N ALA A 148 4.95 -9.16 3.30
CA ALA A 148 4.70 -10.12 4.38
C ALA A 148 4.01 -9.47 5.58
N THR A 149 4.43 -8.26 5.96
CA THR A 149 3.79 -7.47 7.01
C THR A 149 2.34 -7.13 6.66
N GLN A 150 2.09 -6.70 5.41
CA GLN A 150 0.73 -6.41 4.93
C GLN A 150 -0.18 -7.64 5.00
N CYS A 151 0.32 -8.82 4.62
CA CYS A 151 -0.44 -10.07 4.69
C CYS A 151 -0.82 -10.43 6.14
N VAL A 152 0.11 -10.32 7.10
CA VAL A 152 -0.18 -10.56 8.52
C VAL A 152 -1.25 -9.60 9.03
N VAL A 153 -1.11 -8.30 8.76
CA VAL A 153 -2.07 -7.29 9.20
C VAL A 153 -3.46 -7.54 8.60
N GLN A 154 -3.53 -7.89 7.31
CA GLN A 154 -4.80 -8.23 6.66
C GLN A 154 -5.45 -9.49 7.25
N ALA A 155 -4.66 -10.54 7.51
CA ALA A 155 -5.15 -11.76 8.14
C ALA A 155 -5.68 -11.48 9.55
N LEU A 156 -4.95 -10.68 10.34
CA LEU A 156 -5.36 -10.27 11.68
C LEU A 156 -6.65 -9.45 11.65
N GLU A 157 -6.82 -8.57 10.68
CA GLU A 157 -8.03 -7.75 10.56
C GLU A 157 -9.28 -8.57 10.21
N GLN A 158 -9.12 -9.70 9.51
CA GLN A 158 -10.24 -10.63 9.24
C GLN A 158 -10.74 -11.32 10.52
N VAL A 159 -9.85 -11.57 11.48
CA VAL A 159 -10.19 -12.22 12.77
C VAL A 159 -10.56 -11.19 13.84
N HIS A 160 -9.94 -10.01 13.79
CA HIS A 160 -10.10 -8.94 14.77
C HIS A 160 -10.45 -7.63 14.06
N PHE A 161 -11.75 -7.40 13.90
CA PHE A 161 -12.26 -6.17 13.30
C PHE A 161 -11.75 -4.93 14.06
N GLY A 162 -11.24 -3.95 13.33
CA GLY A 162 -10.73 -2.69 13.88
C GLY A 162 -9.32 -2.74 14.47
N ILE A 163 -8.63 -3.89 14.40
CA ILE A 163 -7.25 -4.00 14.91
C ILE A 163 -6.28 -3.05 14.21
N MET A 164 -6.51 -2.75 12.92
CA MET A 164 -5.63 -1.86 12.14
C MET A 164 -5.60 -0.44 12.71
N GLU A 165 -6.75 0.11 13.12
CA GLU A 165 -6.81 1.45 13.75
C GLU A 165 -6.02 1.48 15.05
N GLN A 166 -6.08 0.41 15.84
CA GLN A 166 -5.36 0.29 17.10
C GLN A 166 -3.85 0.19 16.86
N ILE A 167 -3.43 -0.63 15.88
CA ILE A 167 -2.03 -0.74 15.46
C ILE A 167 -1.49 0.62 15.02
N GLN A 168 -2.22 1.35 14.15
CA GLN A 168 -1.80 2.66 13.66
C GLN A 168 -1.65 3.69 14.78
N ARG A 169 -2.61 3.76 15.71
CA ARG A 169 -2.55 4.69 16.85
C ARG A 169 -1.35 4.37 17.76
N SER A 170 -1.17 3.09 18.10
CA SER A 170 -0.07 2.63 18.95
C SER A 170 1.29 2.88 18.29
N TRP A 171 1.42 2.56 17.00
CA TRP A 171 2.64 2.81 16.23
C TRP A 171 2.97 4.30 16.17
N LEU A 172 2.00 5.17 15.89
CA LEU A 172 2.21 6.61 15.83
C LEU A 172 2.70 7.18 17.16
N GLN A 173 2.09 6.77 18.28
CA GLN A 173 2.51 7.18 19.62
C GLN A 173 3.96 6.79 19.91
N LYS A 174 4.34 5.54 19.59
CA LYS A 174 5.71 5.06 19.73
C LYS A 174 6.67 5.84 18.83
N ALA A 175 6.30 6.03 17.57
CA ALA A 175 7.13 6.72 16.58
C ALA A 175 7.41 8.18 16.97
N MET A 176 6.43 8.86 17.55
CA MET A 176 6.61 10.18 18.15
C MET A 176 7.58 10.14 19.34
N ALA A 177 7.38 9.20 20.28
CA ALA A 177 8.23 9.08 21.46
C ALA A 177 9.70 8.78 21.12
N GLU A 178 9.95 8.00 20.06
CA GLU A 178 11.28 7.62 19.60
C GLU A 178 11.90 8.63 18.61
N ASN A 179 11.19 9.71 18.27
CA ASN A 179 11.61 10.72 17.28
C ASN A 179 11.99 10.15 15.90
N VAL A 180 11.33 9.06 15.48
CA VAL A 180 11.57 8.41 14.17
C VAL A 180 10.70 9.00 13.05
N ILE A 181 9.82 9.95 13.37
CA ILE A 181 9.00 10.69 12.41
C ILE A 181 9.20 12.20 12.55
N VAL A 182 8.95 12.93 11.47
CA VAL A 182 8.89 14.39 11.51
C VAL A 182 7.57 14.82 12.17
N GLN A 183 7.67 15.45 13.34
CA GLN A 183 6.52 15.66 14.23
C GLN A 183 5.66 16.90 13.89
N SER A 184 6.12 17.76 12.98
CA SER A 184 5.38 18.95 12.57
C SER A 184 5.64 19.34 11.12
N VAL A 185 4.68 20.06 10.54
CA VAL A 185 4.82 20.63 9.19
C VAL A 185 5.98 21.63 9.15
N ASP A 186 6.14 22.47 10.17
CA ASP A 186 7.24 23.45 10.23
C ASP A 186 8.62 22.76 10.25
N SER A 187 8.76 21.69 11.04
CA SER A 187 9.97 20.86 11.05
C SER A 187 10.23 20.25 9.67
N LEU A 188 9.19 19.74 9.01
CA LEU A 188 9.30 19.18 7.67
C LEU A 188 9.74 20.22 6.64
N MET A 189 9.13 21.41 6.66
CA MET A 189 9.45 22.52 5.77
C MET A 189 10.87 23.05 6.00
N THR A 190 11.36 22.96 7.23
CA THR A 190 12.72 23.36 7.57
C THR A 190 13.74 22.33 7.07
N LEU A 191 13.48 21.03 7.30
CA LEU A 191 14.35 19.94 6.83
C LEU A 191 14.43 19.87 5.29
N THR A 192 13.31 20.07 4.59
CA THR A 192 13.29 20.06 3.10
C THR A 192 14.05 21.21 2.47
N LYS A 193 14.27 22.33 3.18
CA LYS A 193 15.14 23.42 2.71
C LYS A 193 16.63 23.11 2.91
N MET A 194 16.97 22.13 3.73
CA MET A 194 18.35 21.74 4.02
C MET A 194 18.85 20.54 3.19
N LEU A 195 17.94 19.80 2.55
CA LEU A 195 18.24 18.70 1.62
C LEU A 195 18.45 19.24 0.20
#